data_AF-A0AAW8T8E5-F1
#
_entry.id   AF-A0AAW8T8E5-F1
#
_cell.length_a   1.000
_cell.length_b   1.000
_cell.length_c   1.000
_cell.angle_alpha   90.00
_cell.angle_beta   90.00
_cell.angle_gamma   90.00
#
_symmetry.space_group_name_H-M   'P 1'
#
loop_
_entity.id
_entity.type
_entity.pdbx_description
1 polymer ?
#
loop_
_entity_poly.entity_id
_entity_poly.type
_entity_poly.pdbx_seq_one_letter_code
_entity_poly.pdbx_strand_id
1 'polypeptide(L)' 'MKKAETVETLATIEEVVTAAPQKVVIGNAKFAIVSYVVDGFKHISKRSITVPLSYQVGDTIKIRYNKNDPTKIKRIR' A
#
# COMPACT_ATOMS: atom_id res chain seq x y z
N MET A 1 24.69 -3.75 10.19
CA MET A 1 23.26 -3.35 10.08
C MET A 1 22.44 -4.58 9.68
N LYS A 2 21.56 -5.10 10.56
CA LYS A 2 20.64 -6.20 10.19
C LYS A 2 19.73 -5.70 9.06
N LYS A 3 19.76 -6.36 7.89
CA LYS A 3 18.75 -6.10 6.84
C LYS A 3 17.38 -6.40 7.47
N ALA A 4 16.48 -5.43 7.46
CA ALA A 4 15.11 -5.67 7.88
C ALA A 4 14.51 -6.75 6.97
N GLU A 5 14.06 -7.86 7.55
CA GLU A 5 13.33 -8.87 6.81
C GLU A 5 11.99 -8.30 6.38
N THR A 6 11.76 -8.28 5.07
CA THR A 6 10.49 -7.85 4.48
C THR A 6 9.74 -9.04 3.91
N VAL A 7 8.43 -9.11 4.12
CA VAL A 7 7.56 -10.19 3.64
C VAL A 7 6.55 -9.63 2.66
N GLU A 8 6.28 -10.36 1.59
CA GLU A 8 5.23 -10.03 0.63
C GLU A 8 3.85 -10.42 1.16
N THR A 9 2.88 -9.54 1.00
CA THR A 9 1.48 -9.83 1.31
C THR A 9 0.56 -9.07 0.37
N LEU A 10 -0.70 -9.48 0.34
CA LEU A 10 -1.77 -8.74 -0.32
C LEU A 10 -2.37 -7.74 0.67
N ALA A 11 -2.47 -6.50 0.22
CA ALA A 11 -3.14 -5.44 0.94
C ALA A 11 -4.35 -4.95 0.15
N THR A 12 -5.40 -4.58 0.86
CA THR A 12 -6.63 -4.01 0.31
C THR A 12 -6.57 -2.51 0.45
N ILE A 13 -6.95 -1.78 -0.59
CA ILE A 13 -7.06 -0.32 -0.53
C ILE A 13 -8.28 0.04 0.32
N GLU A 14 -8.05 0.71 1.44
CA GLU A 14 -9.10 1.19 2.34
C GLU A 14 -9.50 2.61 1.97
N GLU A 15 -8.54 3.45 1.61
CA GLU A 15 -8.76 4.84 1.29
C GLU A 15 -7.85 5.28 0.16
N VAL A 16 -8.40 6.05 -0.77
CA VAL A 16 -7.63 6.72 -1.80
C VAL A 16 -7.47 8.19 -1.40
N VAL A 17 -6.26 8.57 -1.07
CA VAL A 17 -5.88 9.93 -0.69
C VAL A 17 -5.37 10.62 -1.97
N THR A 18 -6.20 11.40 -2.65
CA THR A 18 -5.67 12.28 -3.73
C THR A 18 -6.45 13.57 -3.87
N ALA A 19 -5.71 14.68 -3.94
CA ALA A 19 -6.12 15.86 -4.70
C ALA A 19 -6.08 15.45 -6.19
N ALA A 20 -7.24 15.35 -6.83
CA ALA A 20 -7.34 14.82 -8.20
C ALA A 20 -6.56 15.71 -9.20
N PRO A 21 -5.60 15.18 -9.98
CA PRO A 21 -5.23 15.83 -11.23
C PRO A 21 -6.38 15.66 -12.23
N GLN A 22 -6.80 16.76 -12.86
CA GLN A 22 -7.93 16.80 -13.82
C GLN A 22 -7.78 15.85 -15.04
N LYS A 23 -6.60 15.25 -15.26
CA LYS A 23 -6.33 14.31 -16.36
C LYS A 23 -5.50 13.10 -15.91
N VAL A 24 -5.95 11.92 -16.32
CA VAL A 24 -5.22 10.65 -16.18
C VAL A 24 -4.15 10.59 -17.28
N VAL A 25 -2.87 10.65 -16.92
CA VAL A 25 -1.73 10.45 -17.82
C VAL A 25 -0.96 9.21 -17.38
N ILE A 26 -0.40 8.45 -18.33
CA ILE A 26 0.44 7.28 -18.03
C ILE A 26 1.61 7.73 -17.14
N GLY A 27 1.72 7.13 -15.94
CA GLY A 27 2.70 7.53 -14.90
C GLY A 27 2.10 8.32 -13.74
N ASN A 28 0.87 8.83 -13.87
CA ASN A 28 0.15 9.41 -12.74
C ASN A 28 -0.22 8.31 -11.75
N ALA A 29 0.05 8.58 -10.49
CA ALA A 29 -0.28 7.69 -9.40
C ALA A 29 -0.91 8.50 -8.28
N LYS A 30 -1.80 7.84 -7.54
CA LYS A 30 -2.45 8.41 -6.37
C LYS A 30 -1.89 7.81 -5.10
N PHE A 31 -2.13 8.49 -3.98
CA PHE A 31 -1.81 7.95 -2.68
C PHE A 31 -2.99 7.11 -2.18
N ALA A 32 -2.70 6.01 -1.50
CA ALA A 32 -3.72 5.17 -0.90
C ALA A 32 -3.25 4.65 0.46
N ILE A 33 -4.17 4.61 1.41
CA ILE A 33 -4.03 3.87 2.66
C ILE A 33 -4.52 2.45 2.40
N VAL A 34 -3.74 1.47 2.83
CA VAL A 34 -4.03 0.06 2.63
C VAL A 34 -4.10 -0.67 3.96
N SER A 35 -4.91 -1.72 4.01
CA SER A 35 -4.92 -2.68 5.10
C SER A 35 -4.48 -4.06 4.63
N TYR A 36 -3.95 -4.88 5.52
CA TYR A 36 -3.59 -6.26 5.22
C TYR A 36 -3.61 -7.08 6.51
N VAL A 37 -3.72 -8.39 6.39
CA VAL A 37 -3.76 -9.30 7.54
C VAL A 37 -2.42 -10.01 7.67
N VAL A 38 -1.85 -9.97 8.88
CA VAL A 38 -0.65 -10.72 9.27
C VAL A 38 -0.98 -11.50 10.53
N ASP A 39 -0.75 -12.81 10.51
CA ASP A 39 -0.99 -13.70 11.66
C ASP A 39 -2.40 -13.56 12.28
N GLY A 40 -3.42 -13.28 11.44
CA GLY A 40 -4.81 -13.08 11.86
C GLY A 40 -5.15 -11.65 12.31
N PHE A 41 -4.17 -10.74 12.38
CA PHE A 41 -4.39 -9.34 12.78
C PHE A 41 -4.43 -8.41 11.58
N LYS A 42 -5.47 -7.58 11.50
CA LYS A 42 -5.58 -6.51 10.49
C LYS A 42 -4.63 -5.37 10.86
N HIS A 43 -3.70 -5.06 9.97
CA HIS A 43 -2.82 -3.90 10.06
C HIS A 43 -3.21 -2.86 9.02
N ILE A 44 -3.14 -1.58 9.39
CA ILE A 44 -3.36 -0.45 8.50
C ILE A 44 -2.03 0.27 8.29
N SER A 45 -1.73 0.63 7.05
CA SER A 45 -0.51 1.37 6.72
C SER A 45 -0.52 2.75 7.38
N LYS A 46 0.53 3.10 8.14
CA LYS A 46 0.69 4.45 8.71
C LYS A 46 0.94 5.53 7.67
N ARG A 47 1.46 5.15 6.51
CA ARG A 47 1.78 6.05 5.40
C ARG A 47 1.05 5.59 4.17
N SER A 48 0.54 6.54 3.40
CA SER A 48 -0.04 6.26 2.11
C SER A 48 1.02 5.79 1.12
N ILE A 49 0.66 4.83 0.27
CA ILE A 49 1.50 4.32 -0.80
C ILE A 49 1.02 4.82 -2.15
N THR A 50 1.94 4.90 -3.10
CA THR A 50 1.66 5.29 -4.47
C THR A 50 1.06 4.12 -5.25
N VAL A 51 -0.21 4.23 -5.67
CA VAL A 51 -0.94 3.23 -6.46
C VAL A 51 -1.33 3.79 -7.84
N PRO A 52 -1.45 2.96 -8.89
CA PRO A 52 -1.95 3.41 -10.17
C PRO A 52 -3.36 4.02 -10.06
N LEU A 53 -3.68 5.01 -10.90
CA LEU A 53 -4.98 5.70 -10.83
C LEU A 53 -6.18 4.77 -11.01
N SER A 54 -6.02 3.66 -11.73
CA SER A 54 -7.05 2.65 -11.99
C SER A 54 -7.53 1.91 -10.73
N TYR A 55 -6.72 1.88 -9.68
CA TYR A 55 -7.04 1.13 -8.46
C TYR A 55 -8.10 1.88 -7.64
N GLN A 56 -9.08 1.19 -7.09
CA GLN A 56 -10.17 1.77 -6.30
C GLN A 56 -10.16 1.24 -4.86
N VAL A 57 -10.99 1.83 -4.00
CA VAL A 57 -11.23 1.27 -2.66
C VAL A 57 -11.80 -0.13 -2.80
N GLY A 58 -11.25 -1.09 -2.05
CA GLY A 58 -11.57 -2.52 -2.16
C GLY A 58 -10.62 -3.31 -3.08
N ASP A 59 -9.85 -2.66 -3.94
CA ASP A 59 -8.88 -3.37 -4.78
C ASP A 59 -7.70 -3.90 -3.96
N THR A 60 -7.16 -5.05 -4.38
CA THR A 60 -5.99 -5.67 -3.74
C THR A 60 -4.70 -5.34 -4.48
N ILE A 61 -3.63 -5.06 -3.74
CA ILE A 61 -2.29 -4.77 -4.24
C ILE A 61 -1.22 -5.54 -3.46
N LYS A 62 -0.16 -5.98 -4.15
CA LYS A 62 1.00 -6.60 -3.50
C LYS A 62 1.89 -5.55 -2.85
N ILE A 63 2.20 -5.76 -1.58
CA ILE A 63 3.12 -4.92 -0.80
C ILE A 63 4.17 -5.80 -0.11
N ARG A 64 5.26 -5.16 0.35
CA ARG A 64 6.20 -5.72 1.32
C ARG A 64 6.10 -4.97 2.63
N TYR A 65 5.86 -5.66 3.74
CA TYR A 65 5.92 -5.09 5.08
C TYR A 65 7.19 -5.54 5.81
N ASN A 66 7.66 -4.75 6.77
CA ASN A 66 8.77 -5.13 7.64
C ASN A 66 8.27 -6.05 8.76
N LYS A 67 8.84 -7.25 8.92
CA LYS A 67 8.41 -8.19 9.97
C LYS A 67 8.50 -7.61 11.38
N ASN A 68 9.53 -6.78 11.64
CA ASN A 68 9.77 -6.18 12.95
C ASN A 68 8.87 -4.95 13.21
N ASP A 69 8.29 -4.37 12.16
CA ASP A 69 7.40 -3.22 12.23
C ASP A 69 6.44 -3.27 11.04
N PRO A 70 5.33 -4.04 11.15
CA PRO A 70 4.41 -4.24 10.03
C PRO A 70 3.91 -2.92 9.46
N THR A 71 3.75 -1.89 10.30
CA THR A 71 3.27 -0.57 9.87
C THR A 71 4.14 0.12 8.81
N LYS A 72 5.39 -0.33 8.63
CA LYS A 72 6.28 0.09 7.53
C LYS A 72 6.12 -0.82 6.32
N ILE A 73 5.57 -0.26 5.26
CA ILE A 73 5.33 -0.97 4.00
C ILE A 73 6.01 -0.31 2.80
N LYS A 74 6.27 -1.09 1.76
CA LYS A 74 6.73 -0.64 0.44
C LYS A 74 5.93 -1.34 -0.65
N ARG A 75 5.57 -0.63 -1.71
CA ARG A 75 4.93 -1.23 -2.89
C ARG A 75 5.96 -2.04 -3.69
N ILE A 76 5.55 -3.21 -4.17
CA ILE A 76 6.30 -3.98 -5.17
C ILE A 76 5.94 -3.42 -6.56
N ARG A 77 6.94 -3.02 -7.34
CA ARG A 77 6.73 -2.48 -8.68
C ARG A 77 6.37 -3.57 -9.67
#